data_AF-E6VW31-F1
#
_entry.id   AF-E6VW31-F1
#
_cell.length_a   1.000
_cell.length_b   1.000
_cell.length_c   1.000
_cell.angle_alpha   90.00
_cell.angle_beta   90.00
_cell.angle_gamma   90.00
#
_symmetry.space_group_name_H-M   'P 1'
#
loop_
_entity.id
_entity.type
_entity.pdbx_description
1 polymer ?
#
loop_
_entity_poly.entity_id
_entity_poly.type
_entity_poly.pdbx_seq_one_letter_code
_entity_poly.pdbx_strand_id
1 'polypeptide(L)'
;MYAIIGFDFSGMFDQESYAFNYNGYEIELTKEVFEVREEYPVPKFISNQLKIKVKNSNGDAEHEVGMMFLSELSWLYKVKILATEHMTGGGGRCIAMLAGQRSMHVNVDMRYYKPMPLDHEQRLAVGLFKEGFSSTSVFFQLLGLYKIFEIRMDAPTRREWVTNFLTEHWDGFGFDKPYEYVPKDPAELQLVLWKYGRCGVAHGGKEAIDVQSLYDHKKTGLCYNIIKMAAEHYMVDEMGIPNLLQY
;
A
#
# COMPACT_ATOMS: atom_id res chain seq x y z
N MET A 1 -3.86 -10.00 -9.15
CA MET A 1 -2.87 -10.65 -8.30
C MET A 1 -1.62 -9.75 -8.16
N TYR A 2 -1.07 -9.26 -9.29
CA TYR A 2 0.20 -8.57 -9.49
C TYR A 2 0.17 -7.22 -8.76
N ALA A 3 0.44 -7.26 -7.46
CA ALA A 3 1.83 -7.32 -7.03
C ALA A 3 2.87 -7.24 -8.19
N ILE A 4 2.86 -6.15 -8.95
CA ILE A 4 4.02 -5.67 -9.72
C ILE A 4 4.97 -5.09 -8.67
N ILE A 5 5.50 -5.98 -7.82
CA ILE A 5 6.59 -5.63 -6.91
C ILE A 5 7.83 -5.68 -7.78
N GLY A 6 8.47 -4.53 -7.96
CA GLY A 6 9.79 -4.43 -8.59
C GLY A 6 10.87 -5.01 -7.67
N PHE A 7 10.84 -6.32 -7.46
CA PHE A 7 11.90 -7.07 -6.79
C PHE A 7 13.11 -7.12 -7.72
N ASP A 8 14.28 -6.64 -7.27
CA ASP A 8 15.53 -7.03 -7.92
C ASP A 8 15.96 -8.42 -7.42
N PHE A 9 15.42 -9.46 -8.07
CA PHE A 9 15.81 -10.85 -7.83
C PHE A 9 17.21 -11.21 -8.39
N SER A 10 17.93 -10.29 -9.03
CA SER A 10 19.23 -10.59 -9.65
C SER A 10 20.37 -10.76 -8.63
N GLY A 11 20.33 -9.99 -7.54
CA GLY A 11 21.31 -10.10 -6.44
C GLY A 11 20.91 -11.04 -5.30
N MET A 12 19.86 -11.84 -5.46
CA MET A 12 19.22 -12.56 -4.35
C MET A 12 18.74 -13.99 -4.66
N PHE A 13 18.42 -14.31 -5.92
CA PHE A 13 17.86 -15.61 -6.30
C PHE A 13 18.67 -16.23 -7.44
N ASP A 14 19.65 -17.08 -7.08
CA ASP A 14 20.23 -18.09 -7.99
C ASP A 14 19.25 -19.26 -8.26
N GLN A 15 18.12 -19.29 -7.55
CA GLN A 15 17.13 -20.36 -7.55
C GLN A 15 15.82 -19.91 -8.25
N GLU A 16 15.12 -20.85 -8.89
CA GLU A 16 13.89 -20.57 -9.63
C GLU A 16 12.65 -20.40 -8.73
N SER A 17 12.64 -21.01 -7.54
CA SER A 17 11.63 -20.76 -6.51
C SER A 17 12.19 -20.79 -5.09
N TYR A 18 11.45 -20.20 -4.15
CA TYR A 18 11.73 -20.17 -2.72
C TYR A 18 10.45 -20.49 -1.95
N ALA A 19 10.50 -21.47 -1.05
CA ALA A 19 9.35 -21.89 -0.24
C ALA A 19 9.57 -21.60 1.24
N PHE A 20 8.55 -21.09 1.92
CA PHE A 20 8.59 -20.75 3.35
C PHE A 20 7.21 -20.94 4.01
N ASN A 21 7.19 -20.99 5.34
CA ASN A 21 5.94 -21.08 6.10
C ASN A 21 5.40 -19.69 6.48
N TYR A 22 4.13 -19.46 6.20
CA TYR A 22 3.40 -18.23 6.47
C TYR A 22 2.08 -18.53 7.18
N ASN A 23 1.95 -18.16 8.46
CA ASN A 23 0.71 -18.33 9.24
C ASN A 23 0.12 -19.77 9.19
N GLY A 24 0.97 -20.81 9.10
CA GLY A 24 0.57 -22.22 8.99
C GLY A 24 0.40 -22.76 7.57
N TYR A 25 0.54 -21.90 6.55
CA TYR A 25 0.50 -22.25 5.14
C TYR A 25 1.92 -22.31 4.56
N GLU A 26 2.24 -23.32 3.75
CA GLU A 26 3.49 -23.32 2.98
C GLU A 26 3.27 -22.52 1.69
N ILE A 27 3.92 -21.34 1.60
CA ILE A 27 3.95 -20.50 0.41
C ILE A 27 5.17 -20.87 -0.44
N GLU A 28 4.95 -21.13 -1.73
CA GLU A 28 5.99 -21.10 -2.75
C GLU A 28 5.96 -19.77 -3.52
N LEU A 29 7.12 -19.12 -3.64
CA LEU A 29 7.38 -17.97 -4.51
C LEU A 29 8.21 -18.41 -5.72
N THR A 30 7.66 -18.31 -6.93
CA THR A 30 8.41 -18.63 -8.17
C THR A 30 8.91 -17.34 -8.83
N LYS A 31 10.20 -17.30 -9.20
CA LYS A 31 10.83 -16.27 -10.03
C LYS A 31 10.36 -16.42 -11.48
N GLU A 32 10.34 -15.33 -12.23
CA GLU A 32 9.91 -15.35 -13.64
C GLU A 32 11.05 -15.71 -14.60
N VAL A 33 10.70 -16.39 -15.70
CA VAL A 33 11.61 -16.80 -16.78
C VAL A 33 11.51 -15.81 -17.94
N PHE A 34 12.66 -15.38 -18.46
CA PHE A 34 12.74 -14.53 -19.65
C PHE A 34 12.69 -15.38 -20.93
N GLU A 35 11.76 -15.10 -21.85
CA GLU A 35 11.90 -15.55 -23.24
C GLU A 35 12.72 -14.53 -24.05
N VAL A 36 13.88 -14.96 -24.51
CA VAL A 36 14.53 -14.36 -25.68
C VAL A 36 13.93 -15.04 -26.92
N ARG A 37 12.95 -14.41 -27.56
CA ARG A 37 12.44 -14.84 -28.86
C ARG A 37 13.30 -14.23 -29.96
N GLU A 38 13.86 -15.05 -30.84
CA GLU A 38 14.74 -14.63 -31.94
C GLU A 38 14.10 -13.58 -32.86
N GLU A 39 12.77 -13.58 -32.97
CA GLU A 39 11.95 -12.60 -33.70
C GLU A 39 12.05 -11.16 -33.18
N TYR A 40 12.53 -10.95 -31.93
CA TYR A 40 12.57 -9.65 -31.27
C TYR A 40 14.00 -9.28 -30.85
N PRO A 41 14.58 -8.15 -31.31
CA PRO A 41 15.97 -7.77 -31.02
C PRO A 41 16.21 -7.29 -29.58
N VAL A 42 15.20 -7.41 -28.70
CA VAL A 42 15.27 -7.11 -27.27
C VAL A 42 14.52 -8.24 -26.55
N PRO A 43 15.08 -8.85 -25.47
CA PRO A 43 14.39 -9.85 -24.67
C PRO A 43 13.00 -9.37 -24.26
N LYS A 44 11.98 -10.19 -24.53
CA LYS A 44 10.60 -9.81 -24.26
C LYS A 44 10.24 -10.26 -22.86
N PHE A 45 10.16 -9.31 -21.93
CA PHE A 45 9.50 -9.52 -20.65
C PHE A 45 8.09 -10.08 -20.92
N ILE A 46 7.88 -11.36 -20.62
CA ILE A 46 6.54 -11.96 -20.68
C ILE A 46 5.66 -11.22 -19.67
N SER A 47 6.23 -10.94 -18.48
CA SER A 47 5.68 -10.08 -17.45
C SER A 47 6.72 -9.77 -16.35
N ASN A 48 6.27 -9.38 -15.15
CA ASN A 48 7.06 -9.19 -13.93
C ASN A 48 6.22 -9.67 -12.72
N GLN A 49 6.01 -10.97 -12.58
CA GLN A 49 5.01 -11.56 -11.68
C GLN A 49 5.60 -12.35 -10.54
N LEU A 50 5.19 -12.03 -9.31
CA LEU A 50 5.28 -12.98 -8.20
C LEU A 50 4.13 -13.99 -8.29
N LYS A 51 4.45 -15.27 -8.39
CA LYS A 51 3.48 -16.37 -8.19
C LYS A 51 3.53 -16.79 -6.74
N ILE A 52 2.36 -16.77 -6.09
CA ILE A 52 2.14 -17.30 -4.74
C ILE A 52 1.30 -18.56 -4.92
N LYS A 53 1.74 -19.67 -4.33
CA LYS A 53 1.02 -20.94 -4.30
C LYS A 53 1.02 -21.47 -2.87
N VAL A 54 -0.14 -21.91 -2.39
CA VAL A 54 -0.26 -22.55 -1.08
C VAL A 54 -0.44 -24.05 -1.29
N LYS A 55 0.27 -24.88 -0.52
CA LYS A 55 0.08 -26.34 -0.59
C LYS A 55 -1.22 -26.78 0.09
N ASN A 56 -1.90 -27.74 -0.53
CA ASN A 56 -3.08 -28.44 0.00
C ASN A 56 -4.33 -27.56 0.26
N SER A 57 -4.44 -26.39 -0.37
CA SER A 57 -5.57 -25.46 -0.25
C SER A 57 -6.52 -25.49 -1.46
N ASN A 58 -7.72 -24.93 -1.29
CA ASN A 58 -8.54 -24.43 -2.40
C ASN A 58 -7.99 -23.08 -2.91
N GLY A 59 -8.45 -22.64 -4.08
CA GLY A 59 -8.01 -21.38 -4.70
C GLY A 59 -8.38 -20.13 -3.89
N ASP A 60 -9.42 -20.19 -3.06
CA ASP A 60 -9.86 -19.09 -2.20
C ASP A 60 -8.85 -18.85 -1.06
N ALA A 61 -8.38 -19.91 -0.40
CA ALA A 61 -7.33 -19.79 0.61
C ALA A 61 -5.95 -19.45 -0.01
N GLU A 62 -5.64 -19.87 -1.25
CA GLU A 62 -4.45 -19.34 -1.97
C GLU A 62 -4.51 -17.81 -2.11
N HIS A 63 -5.71 -17.28 -2.39
CA HIS A 63 -5.96 -15.86 -2.61
C HIS A 63 -5.95 -15.04 -1.32
N GLU A 64 -6.62 -15.49 -0.26
CA GLU A 64 -6.62 -14.82 1.05
C GLU A 64 -5.21 -14.78 1.66
N VAL A 65 -4.48 -15.90 1.63
CA VAL A 65 -3.10 -15.99 2.14
C VAL A 65 -2.16 -15.10 1.33
N GLY A 66 -2.29 -15.11 0.00
CA GLY A 66 -1.53 -14.20 -0.87
C GLY A 66 -1.81 -12.73 -0.57
N MET A 67 -3.06 -12.35 -0.32
CA MET A 67 -3.43 -10.97 0.02
C MET A 67 -2.92 -10.52 1.40
N MET A 68 -2.93 -11.40 2.40
CA MET A 68 -2.31 -11.09 3.70
C MET A 68 -0.80 -10.88 3.56
N PHE A 69 -0.08 -11.81 2.93
CA PHE A 69 1.37 -11.72 2.70
C PHE A 69 1.77 -10.47 1.90
N LEU A 70 1.06 -10.17 0.80
CA LEU A 70 1.31 -8.96 0.00
C LEU A 70 1.05 -7.67 0.79
N SER A 71 0.17 -7.70 1.79
CA SER A 71 -0.08 -6.55 2.67
C SER A 71 1.04 -6.37 3.68
N GLU A 72 1.56 -7.45 4.26
CA GLU A 72 2.76 -7.39 5.11
C GLU A 72 3.99 -6.86 4.33
N LEU A 73 4.22 -7.34 3.10
CA LEU A 73 5.30 -6.81 2.26
C LEU A 73 5.13 -5.32 1.99
N SER A 74 3.91 -4.89 1.62
CA SER A 74 3.60 -3.49 1.35
C SER A 74 3.80 -2.58 2.57
N TRP A 75 3.45 -3.08 3.76
CA TRP A 75 3.67 -2.37 5.02
C TRP A 75 5.15 -2.27 5.40
N LEU A 76 5.86 -3.41 5.44
CA LEU A 76 7.26 -3.50 5.89
C LEU A 76 8.18 -2.77 4.92
N TYR A 77 8.22 -3.21 3.66
CA TYR A 77 9.18 -2.74 2.65
C TYR A 77 8.68 -1.51 1.86
N LYS A 78 7.51 -0.97 2.21
CA LYS A 78 6.88 0.20 1.57
C LYS A 78 6.79 0.05 0.03
N VAL A 79 6.46 -1.17 -0.42
CA VAL A 79 6.24 -1.50 -1.85
C VAL A 79 4.78 -1.32 -2.27
N LYS A 80 4.55 -0.87 -3.50
CA LYS A 80 3.19 -0.73 -4.06
C LYS A 80 2.74 -1.99 -4.79
N ILE A 81 1.53 -2.45 -4.48
CA ILE A 81 0.88 -3.66 -5.01
C ILE A 81 -0.20 -3.22 -6.02
N LEU A 82 0.21 -2.96 -7.26
CA LEU A 82 -0.55 -2.14 -8.19
C LEU A 82 -1.86 -2.76 -8.77
N ALA A 83 -2.01 -4.08 -8.84
CA ALA A 83 -3.17 -4.72 -9.50
C ALA A 83 -3.59 -6.09 -8.91
N THR A 84 -4.89 -6.41 -8.91
CA THR A 84 -5.46 -7.42 -7.98
C THR A 84 -6.56 -8.38 -8.55
N GLU A 85 -6.51 -8.81 -9.81
CA GLU A 85 -7.33 -9.94 -10.36
C GLU A 85 -7.14 -11.31 -9.66
N HIS A 86 -8.22 -12.10 -9.59
CA HIS A 86 -8.22 -13.56 -9.35
C HIS A 86 -8.58 -14.27 -10.67
N MET A 87 -7.94 -15.39 -11.02
CA MET A 87 -8.31 -16.18 -12.22
C MET A 87 -8.54 -17.67 -11.92
N THR A 88 -9.77 -18.11 -12.19
CA THR A 88 -10.24 -19.50 -12.13
C THR A 88 -10.29 -20.10 -13.55
N GLY A 89 -9.19 -20.69 -14.02
CA GLY A 89 -9.16 -21.37 -15.32
C GLY A 89 -7.79 -21.94 -15.68
N GLY A 90 -7.77 -22.92 -16.59
CA GLY A 90 -6.54 -23.61 -17.03
C GLY A 90 -5.60 -22.80 -17.94
N GLY A 91 -5.79 -21.48 -18.06
CA GLY A 91 -5.12 -20.58 -19.00
C GLY A 91 -4.05 -19.70 -18.33
N GLY A 92 -3.23 -20.28 -17.46
CA GLY A 92 -2.29 -19.56 -16.61
C GLY A 92 -2.96 -18.98 -15.36
N ARG A 93 -2.23 -18.97 -14.24
CA ARG A 93 -2.61 -18.21 -13.04
C ARG A 93 -2.26 -16.73 -13.27
N CYS A 94 -2.91 -16.17 -14.30
CA CYS A 94 -2.72 -14.81 -14.79
C CYS A 94 -3.51 -13.85 -13.91
N ILE A 95 -2.83 -12.81 -13.47
CA ILE A 95 -3.11 -12.26 -12.17
C ILE A 95 -2.92 -10.73 -12.27
N ALA A 96 -3.48 -10.02 -13.28
CA ALA A 96 -3.59 -8.54 -13.38
C ALA A 96 -2.52 -7.70 -14.08
N MET A 97 -2.59 -7.72 -15.42
CA MET A 97 -2.02 -6.80 -16.44
C MET A 97 -1.17 -5.58 -16.01
N LEU A 98 -0.10 -5.34 -16.78
CA LEU A 98 0.88 -4.25 -16.59
C LEU A 98 0.69 -3.12 -17.62
N ALA A 99 0.51 -1.87 -17.16
CA ALA A 99 0.71 -0.66 -17.96
C ALA A 99 2.00 0.03 -17.50
N GLY A 100 2.93 0.28 -18.42
CA GLY A 100 4.35 0.47 -18.11
C GLY A 100 4.69 1.58 -17.11
N GLN A 101 5.32 1.23 -16.00
CA GLN A 101 5.99 2.16 -15.08
C GLN A 101 7.52 2.04 -15.18
N ARG A 102 8.21 3.17 -14.98
CA ARG A 102 9.67 3.27 -14.84
C ARG A 102 10.04 3.65 -13.40
N SER A 103 9.47 2.96 -12.43
CA SER A 103 9.69 3.19 -11.00
C SER A 103 11.01 2.57 -10.52
N MET A 104 11.56 3.11 -9.43
CA MET A 104 12.69 2.48 -8.74
C MET A 104 12.26 1.10 -8.20
N HIS A 105 13.10 0.10 -8.39
CA HIS A 105 12.93 -1.22 -7.79
C HIS A 105 13.23 -1.13 -6.28
N VAL A 106 12.58 -1.99 -5.49
CA VAL A 106 12.78 -2.07 -4.03
C VAL A 106 13.23 -3.48 -3.71
N ASN A 107 14.41 -3.59 -3.10
CA ASN A 107 15.02 -4.87 -2.80
C ASN A 107 14.46 -5.39 -1.48
N VAL A 108 13.85 -6.58 -1.52
CA VAL A 108 13.13 -7.20 -0.39
C VAL A 108 13.88 -8.47 0.01
N ASP A 109 14.52 -8.46 1.19
CA ASP A 109 15.31 -9.61 1.64
C ASP A 109 14.43 -10.71 2.27
N MET A 110 13.92 -11.60 1.41
CA MET A 110 13.11 -12.74 1.82
C MET A 110 13.84 -13.75 2.72
N ARG A 111 15.17 -13.71 2.85
CA ARG A 111 15.94 -14.66 3.68
C ARG A 111 15.74 -14.46 5.18
N TYR A 112 15.43 -13.23 5.58
CA TYR A 112 15.19 -12.83 6.97
C TYR A 112 13.72 -12.54 7.26
N TYR A 113 12.88 -12.47 6.21
CA TYR A 113 11.44 -12.29 6.35
C TYR A 113 10.81 -13.40 7.19
N LYS A 114 9.86 -12.99 8.05
CA LYS A 114 9.02 -13.85 8.88
C LYS A 114 7.58 -13.30 8.81
N PRO A 115 6.56 -14.11 9.09
CA PRO A 115 5.18 -13.63 9.16
C PRO A 115 4.97 -12.75 10.40
N MET A 116 4.32 -11.60 10.23
CA MET A 116 3.96 -10.77 11.39
C MET A 116 2.83 -11.45 12.20
N PRO A 117 2.95 -11.55 13.54
CA PRO A 117 1.97 -12.23 14.39
C PRO A 117 0.75 -11.33 14.68
N LEU A 118 0.09 -10.86 13.62
CA LEU A 118 -0.96 -9.84 13.71
C LEU A 118 -2.34 -10.41 14.10
N ASP A 119 -3.08 -9.65 14.89
CA ASP A 119 -4.52 -9.86 15.15
C ASP A 119 -5.40 -9.47 13.93
N HIS A 120 -6.73 -9.59 14.06
CA HIS A 120 -7.67 -9.30 12.96
C HIS A 120 -7.70 -7.81 12.56
N GLU A 121 -7.67 -6.89 13.54
CA GLU A 121 -7.72 -5.45 13.31
C GLU A 121 -6.38 -4.93 12.77
N GLN A 122 -5.26 -5.48 13.26
CA GLN A 122 -3.92 -5.22 12.75
C GLN A 122 -3.76 -5.71 11.31
N ARG A 123 -4.28 -6.90 10.96
CA ARG A 123 -4.34 -7.38 9.56
C ARG A 123 -5.19 -6.46 8.68
N LEU A 124 -6.34 -6.00 9.19
CA LEU A 124 -7.20 -5.05 8.48
C LEU A 124 -6.50 -3.70 8.25
N ALA A 125 -5.78 -3.18 9.25
CA ALA A 125 -4.96 -1.96 9.13
C ALA A 125 -3.86 -2.11 8.06
N VAL A 126 -3.11 -3.20 8.09
CA VAL A 126 -2.05 -3.52 7.11
C VAL A 126 -2.62 -3.72 5.70
N GLY A 127 -3.80 -4.34 5.56
CA GLY A 127 -4.52 -4.46 4.30
C GLY A 127 -5.01 -3.12 3.75
N LEU A 128 -5.62 -2.27 4.60
CA LEU A 128 -6.05 -0.92 4.24
C LEU A 128 -4.86 -0.01 3.90
N PHE A 129 -3.72 -0.17 4.59
CA PHE A 129 -2.48 0.50 4.24
C PHE A 129 -2.00 0.07 2.85
N LYS A 130 -2.00 -1.23 2.52
CA LYS A 130 -1.66 -1.71 1.17
C LYS A 130 -2.56 -1.08 0.12
N GLU A 131 -3.89 -1.11 0.28
CA GLU A 131 -4.82 -0.56 -0.71
C GLU A 131 -4.66 0.96 -0.87
N GLY A 132 -4.56 1.69 0.24
CA GLY A 132 -4.30 3.14 0.24
C GLY A 132 -2.97 3.46 -0.42
N PHE A 133 -1.86 2.94 0.10
CA PHE A 133 -0.52 3.21 -0.42
C PHE A 133 -0.34 2.78 -1.88
N SER A 134 -0.94 1.68 -2.32
CA SER A 134 -0.75 1.13 -3.67
C SER A 134 -1.62 1.78 -4.74
N SER A 135 -2.72 2.46 -4.37
CA SER A 135 -3.64 3.04 -5.35
C SER A 135 -2.97 4.03 -6.31
N THR A 136 -3.43 4.05 -7.56
CA THR A 136 -2.97 4.99 -8.59
C THR A 136 -3.64 6.37 -8.50
N SER A 137 -4.69 6.51 -7.69
CA SER A 137 -5.46 7.75 -7.51
C SER A 137 -5.23 8.32 -6.11
N VAL A 138 -4.66 9.52 -6.01
CA VAL A 138 -4.35 10.20 -4.72
C VAL A 138 -5.58 10.34 -3.82
N PHE A 139 -6.76 10.46 -4.42
CA PHE A 139 -8.06 10.48 -3.75
C PHE A 139 -8.33 9.17 -3.00
N PHE A 140 -8.13 8.02 -3.66
CA PHE A 140 -8.28 6.71 -3.02
C PHE A 140 -7.10 6.36 -2.09
N GLN A 141 -5.90 6.88 -2.36
CA GLN A 141 -4.77 6.76 -1.43
C GLN A 141 -5.12 7.39 -0.07
N LEU A 142 -5.67 8.61 -0.08
CA LEU A 142 -6.11 9.32 1.13
C LEU A 142 -7.26 8.59 1.86
N LEU A 143 -8.28 8.13 1.14
CA LEU A 143 -9.41 7.41 1.76
C LEU A 143 -9.01 6.05 2.33
N GLY A 144 -8.08 5.32 1.70
CA GLY A 144 -7.59 4.03 2.20
C GLY A 144 -6.91 4.18 3.57
N LEU A 145 -6.05 5.19 3.72
CA LEU A 145 -5.38 5.50 4.97
C LEU A 145 -6.36 6.01 6.05
N TYR A 146 -7.32 6.87 5.67
CA TYR A 146 -8.31 7.39 6.63
C TYR A 146 -9.17 6.30 7.29
N LYS A 147 -9.38 5.17 6.62
CA LYS A 147 -10.12 4.02 7.16
C LYS A 147 -9.36 3.28 8.28
N ILE A 148 -8.04 3.42 8.38
CA ILE A 148 -7.23 2.71 9.39
C ILE A 148 -7.60 3.22 10.80
N PHE A 149 -7.76 4.52 10.96
CA PHE A 149 -8.30 5.11 12.20
C PHE A 149 -9.74 4.66 12.46
N GLU A 150 -10.57 4.53 11.42
CA GLU A 150 -11.98 4.10 11.50
C GLU A 150 -12.16 2.63 11.96
N ILE A 151 -11.08 1.88 12.17
CA ILE A 151 -11.11 0.53 12.79
C ILE A 151 -11.46 0.62 14.28
N ARG A 152 -10.82 1.54 15.04
CA ARG A 152 -11.01 1.69 16.50
C ARG A 152 -11.61 3.03 16.93
N MET A 153 -11.60 4.04 16.06
CA MET A 153 -12.02 5.41 16.39
C MET A 153 -13.33 5.82 15.70
N ASP A 154 -14.28 6.29 16.49
CA ASP A 154 -15.43 7.03 15.97
C ASP A 154 -15.02 8.43 15.45
N ALA A 155 -15.97 9.17 14.87
CA ALA A 155 -15.64 10.46 14.24
C ALA A 155 -15.15 11.56 15.22
N PRO A 156 -15.73 11.71 16.43
CA PRO A 156 -15.15 12.52 17.51
C PRO A 156 -13.73 12.10 17.90
N THR A 157 -13.51 10.83 18.27
CA THR A 157 -12.22 10.34 18.77
C THR A 157 -11.11 10.52 17.73
N ARG A 158 -11.40 10.23 16.46
CA ARG A 158 -10.47 10.44 15.34
C ARG A 158 -10.18 11.92 15.06
N ARG A 159 -11.13 12.83 15.33
CA ARG A 159 -10.86 14.26 15.21
C ARG A 159 -9.87 14.69 16.28
N GLU A 160 -10.12 14.34 17.53
CA GLU A 160 -9.28 14.68 18.67
C GLU A 160 -7.87 14.09 18.53
N TRP A 161 -7.76 12.80 18.25
CA TRP A 161 -6.47 12.12 18.07
C TRP A 161 -5.64 12.74 16.94
N VAL A 162 -6.24 13.06 15.78
CA VAL A 162 -5.51 13.72 14.68
C VAL A 162 -5.09 15.15 15.05
N THR A 163 -5.88 15.91 15.81
CA THR A 163 -5.44 17.22 16.32
C THR A 163 -4.24 17.09 17.26
N ASN A 164 -4.25 16.09 18.14
CA ASN A 164 -3.17 15.86 19.10
C ASN A 164 -1.87 15.42 18.39
N PHE A 165 -1.97 14.43 17.48
CA PHE A 165 -0.86 14.01 16.63
C PHE A 165 -0.24 15.19 15.86
N LEU A 166 -1.07 16.06 15.27
CA LEU A 166 -0.56 17.26 14.61
C LEU A 166 0.08 18.24 15.62
N THR A 167 -0.50 18.42 16.80
CA THR A 167 0.08 19.32 17.83
C THR A 167 1.47 18.87 18.29
N GLU A 168 1.75 17.56 18.26
CA GLU A 168 3.03 16.97 18.69
C GLU A 168 4.03 16.79 17.54
N HIS A 169 3.56 16.55 16.31
CA HIS A 169 4.40 16.18 15.16
C HIS A 169 4.35 17.12 13.94
N TRP A 170 3.65 18.27 14.02
CA TRP A 170 3.57 19.25 12.93
C TRP A 170 4.28 20.57 13.26
N ASP A 171 5.44 20.79 12.64
CA ASP A 171 6.16 22.07 12.62
C ASP A 171 5.75 22.99 11.45
N GLY A 172 5.21 22.40 10.39
CA GLY A 172 4.63 23.05 9.22
C GLY A 172 5.59 23.19 8.04
N PHE A 173 5.15 22.78 6.84
CA PHE A 173 5.99 22.85 5.65
C PHE A 173 6.39 24.28 5.25
N GLY A 174 7.70 24.50 5.11
CA GLY A 174 8.25 25.60 4.32
C GLY A 174 8.41 25.19 2.85
N PHE A 175 7.47 25.61 1.99
CA PHE A 175 7.65 25.57 0.53
C PHE A 175 7.71 27.00 -0.02
N ASP A 176 8.79 27.38 -0.69
CA ASP A 176 9.01 28.72 -1.27
C ASP A 176 8.15 29.02 -2.53
N LYS A 177 6.98 28.36 -2.66
CA LYS A 177 6.07 28.50 -3.81
C LYS A 177 4.61 28.43 -3.35
N PRO A 178 3.68 29.14 -4.02
CA PRO A 178 2.37 29.47 -3.48
C PRO A 178 1.42 28.25 -3.36
N TYR A 179 1.51 27.59 -2.22
CA TYR A 179 0.42 26.86 -1.58
C TYR A 179 0.11 27.56 -0.26
N GLU A 180 -0.45 28.77 -0.35
CA GLU A 180 -0.75 29.71 0.77
C GLU A 180 -1.81 29.20 1.76
N TYR A 181 -2.11 27.90 1.75
CA TYR A 181 -3.30 27.29 2.36
C TYR A 181 -2.95 26.01 3.13
N VAL A 182 -1.82 26.01 3.82
CA VAL A 182 -1.47 24.96 4.80
C VAL A 182 -1.36 25.63 6.17
N PRO A 183 -2.36 25.46 7.06
CA PRO A 183 -2.29 26.05 8.38
C PRO A 183 -1.09 25.52 9.18
N LYS A 184 -0.47 26.43 9.95
CA LYS A 184 0.45 26.05 11.02
C LYS A 184 -0.29 25.65 12.30
N ASP A 185 -1.50 26.15 12.49
CA ASP A 185 -2.37 25.73 13.59
C ASP A 185 -2.85 24.27 13.37
N PRO A 186 -2.64 23.36 14.34
CA PRO A 186 -3.05 21.96 14.23
C PRO A 186 -4.56 21.76 14.06
N ALA A 187 -5.41 22.60 14.64
CA ALA A 187 -6.87 22.46 14.57
C ALA A 187 -7.44 22.98 13.25
N GLU A 188 -6.91 24.10 12.73
CA GLU A 188 -7.21 24.54 11.36
C GLU A 188 -6.74 23.50 10.32
N LEU A 189 -5.56 22.91 10.52
CA LEU A 189 -5.08 21.84 9.65
C LEU A 189 -5.95 20.58 9.75
N GLN A 190 -6.33 20.15 10.95
CA GLN A 190 -7.27 19.04 11.13
C GLN A 190 -8.59 19.30 10.38
N LEU A 191 -9.11 20.53 10.49
CA LEU A 191 -10.31 20.96 9.76
C LEU A 191 -10.11 20.88 8.24
N VAL A 192 -8.94 21.27 7.71
CA VAL A 192 -8.60 21.13 6.29
C VAL A 192 -8.54 19.66 5.86
N LEU A 193 -7.88 18.79 6.64
CA LEU A 193 -7.78 17.35 6.37
C LEU A 193 -9.15 16.66 6.40
N TRP A 194 -10.01 17.01 7.36
CA TRP A 194 -11.37 16.47 7.45
C TRP A 194 -12.27 16.98 6.33
N LYS A 195 -12.31 18.31 6.11
CA LYS A 195 -13.21 18.97 5.16
C LYS A 195 -12.81 18.68 3.71
N TYR A 196 -11.60 19.07 3.32
CA TYR A 196 -11.13 18.96 1.94
C TYR A 196 -10.48 17.62 1.63
N GLY A 197 -9.96 16.91 2.63
CA GLY A 197 -9.53 15.52 2.48
C GLY A 197 -10.69 14.55 2.59
N ARG A 198 -10.96 14.05 3.80
CA ARG A 198 -11.88 12.93 4.05
C ARG A 198 -13.27 13.15 3.44
N CYS A 199 -13.90 14.29 3.70
CA CYS A 199 -15.26 14.57 3.24
C CYS A 199 -15.32 15.00 1.77
N GLY A 200 -14.43 15.90 1.33
CA GLY A 200 -14.36 16.39 -0.04
C GLY A 200 -14.03 15.33 -1.09
N VAL A 201 -13.28 14.28 -0.71
CA VAL A 201 -13.08 13.10 -1.57
C VAL A 201 -14.26 12.12 -1.48
N ALA A 202 -14.82 11.87 -0.29
CA ALA A 202 -15.85 10.83 -0.12
C ALA A 202 -17.25 11.24 -0.60
N HIS A 203 -17.53 12.52 -0.80
CA HIS A 203 -18.89 13.02 -1.01
C HIS A 203 -18.98 14.05 -2.15
N GLY A 204 -19.72 13.71 -3.22
CA GLY A 204 -20.02 14.58 -4.37
C GLY A 204 -21.00 15.74 -4.07
N GLY A 205 -20.85 16.40 -2.92
CA GLY A 205 -21.69 17.52 -2.47
C GLY A 205 -21.10 18.90 -2.80
N LYS A 206 -21.58 19.94 -2.09
CA LYS A 206 -21.13 21.34 -2.26
C LYS A 206 -19.65 21.59 -1.95
N GLU A 207 -18.98 20.63 -1.31
CA GLU A 207 -17.57 20.71 -0.90
C GLU A 207 -16.73 19.59 -1.54
N ALA A 208 -17.27 18.97 -2.60
CA ALA A 208 -16.58 17.95 -3.38
C ALA A 208 -15.32 18.50 -4.04
N ILE A 209 -14.31 17.65 -4.15
CA ILE A 209 -13.14 17.86 -4.99
C ILE A 209 -13.50 17.71 -6.47
N ASP A 210 -12.97 18.59 -7.32
CA ASP A 210 -12.92 18.33 -8.76
C ASP A 210 -11.73 17.40 -9.08
N VAL A 211 -12.04 16.15 -9.44
CA VAL A 211 -11.03 15.15 -9.81
C VAL A 211 -10.28 15.48 -11.12
N GLN A 212 -10.72 16.49 -11.87
CA GLN A 212 -10.02 17.04 -13.05
C GLN A 212 -9.13 18.25 -12.68
N SER A 213 -9.31 18.84 -11.50
CA SER A 213 -8.57 20.01 -11.03
C SER A 213 -7.18 19.65 -10.53
N LEU A 214 -6.14 20.10 -11.25
CA LEU A 214 -4.75 19.97 -10.82
C LEU A 214 -4.50 20.60 -9.43
N TYR A 215 -5.27 21.61 -9.04
CA TYR A 215 -5.19 22.22 -7.71
C TYR A 215 -5.68 21.25 -6.62
N ASP A 216 -6.82 20.58 -6.84
CA ASP A 216 -7.35 19.63 -5.86
C ASP A 216 -6.54 18.32 -5.80
N HIS A 217 -5.95 17.87 -6.91
CA HIS A 217 -4.94 16.79 -6.91
C HIS A 217 -3.77 17.13 -5.97
N LYS A 218 -3.22 18.35 -6.08
CA LYS A 218 -2.10 18.81 -5.25
C LYS A 218 -2.50 18.97 -3.78
N LYS A 219 -3.67 19.55 -3.52
CA LYS A 219 -4.25 19.72 -2.17
C LYS A 219 -4.50 18.36 -1.51
N THR A 220 -5.03 17.38 -2.26
CA THR A 220 -5.21 16.00 -1.79
C THR A 220 -3.87 15.31 -1.54
N GLY A 221 -2.87 15.50 -2.40
CA GLY A 221 -1.52 14.96 -2.22
C GLY A 221 -0.84 15.44 -0.94
N LEU A 222 -1.03 16.72 -0.58
CA LEU A 222 -0.63 17.26 0.72
C LEU A 222 -1.38 16.55 1.87
N CYS A 223 -2.72 16.48 1.82
CA CYS A 223 -3.52 15.80 2.83
C CYS A 223 -3.10 14.33 2.99
N TYR A 224 -2.81 13.63 1.88
CA TYR A 224 -2.33 12.26 1.84
C TYR A 224 -0.98 12.09 2.54
N ASN A 225 0.00 12.98 2.29
CA ASN A 225 1.31 12.87 2.93
C ASN A 225 1.20 13.00 4.46
N ILE A 226 0.39 13.95 4.94
CA ILE A 226 0.16 14.20 6.37
C ILE A 226 -0.59 13.01 7.01
N ILE A 227 -1.66 12.54 6.37
CA ILE A 227 -2.45 11.40 6.84
C ILE A 227 -1.68 10.08 6.75
N LYS A 228 -0.72 9.94 5.82
CA LYS A 228 0.19 8.80 5.78
C LYS A 228 1.10 8.77 7.00
N MET A 229 1.72 9.90 7.38
CA MET A 229 2.54 9.98 8.60
C MET A 229 1.71 9.63 9.84
N ALA A 230 0.52 10.23 9.97
CA ALA A 230 -0.40 9.97 11.07
C ALA A 230 -0.84 8.50 11.15
N ALA A 231 -1.18 7.88 10.00
CA ALA A 231 -1.58 6.48 9.94
C ALA A 231 -0.42 5.51 10.21
N GLU A 232 0.79 5.82 9.75
CA GLU A 232 1.98 4.99 10.03
C GLU A 232 2.37 5.03 11.51
N HIS A 233 2.33 6.20 12.15
CA HIS A 233 2.53 6.34 13.60
C HIS A 233 1.44 5.60 14.38
N TYR A 234 0.16 5.83 14.07
CA TYR A 234 -0.96 5.12 14.69
C TYR A 234 -0.86 3.59 14.56
N MET A 235 -0.45 3.08 13.40
CA MET A 235 -0.24 1.65 13.21
C MET A 235 0.88 1.09 14.10
N VAL A 236 2.01 1.79 14.22
CA VAL A 236 3.14 1.31 15.03
C VAL A 236 2.87 1.46 16.52
N ASP A 237 2.57 2.67 16.97
CA ASP A 237 2.66 3.04 18.38
C ASP A 237 1.34 2.80 19.16
N GLU A 238 0.19 2.88 18.47
CA GLU A 238 -1.15 2.72 19.09
C GLU A 238 -1.81 1.37 18.74
N MET A 239 -1.54 0.82 17.55
CA MET A 239 -1.97 -0.53 17.17
C MET A 239 -0.92 -1.61 17.43
N GLY A 240 0.34 -1.26 17.71
CA GLY A 240 1.40 -2.22 18.00
C GLY A 240 1.88 -3.04 16.79
N ILE A 241 1.74 -2.53 15.57
CA ILE A 241 2.08 -3.22 14.32
C ILE A 241 3.58 -3.03 14.02
N PRO A 242 4.40 -4.08 14.03
CA PRO A 242 5.85 -3.95 13.86
C PRO A 242 6.24 -3.32 12.52
N ASN A 243 7.22 -2.42 12.52
CA ASN A 243 7.88 -1.93 11.31
C ASN A 243 9.31 -2.51 11.15
N LEU A 244 9.98 -2.28 10.01
CA LEU A 244 11.32 -2.82 9.73
C LEU A 244 12.45 -2.42 10.70
N LEU A 245 12.24 -1.44 11.60
CA LEU A 245 13.18 -1.10 12.67
C LEU A 245 12.94 -1.92 13.96
N GLN A 246 11.86 -2.70 14.00
CA GLN A 246 11.38 -3.49 15.14
C GLN A 246 11.28 -5.00 14.81
N TYR A 247 11.76 -5.44 13.64
CA TYR A 247 11.48 -6.76 13.04
C TYR A 247 12.74 -7.57 12.67
#